data_AF-A0A4Q2UAH0-F1
#
_entry.id   AF-A0A4Q2UAH0-F1
#
_cell.length_a   1.000
_cell.length_b   1.000
_cell.length_c   1.000
_cell.angle_alpha   90.00
_cell.angle_beta   90.00
_cell.angle_gamma   90.00
#
_symmetry.space_group_name_H-M   'P 1'
#
loop_
_entity.id
_entity.type
_entity.pdbx_description
1 polymer ?
#
loop_
_entity_poly.entity_id
_entity_poly.type
_entity_poly.pdbx_seq_one_letter_code
_entity_poly.pdbx_strand_id
1 'polypeptide(L)'
;MAWVIAVLGAALAAGGGVSLWNGSGYIRLDWGQAETVAGTVALSAGVVTLAIAAVLFTLRDLARRQPLAAASGVGLEAVHLPDDAGTPAPPARRSLAGRLATVGLPKAETAAPDAPVAAPDLDEPFTDSHPLHDPTPSAPPEPLPDPRARAVPEAPRPIAPMLPEAPTVVGRYEANGASYVLFSDGTIEVETDSGTHRFASMAALKDHIERQDAV
;
A
#
# COMPACT_ATOMS: atom_id res chain seq x y z
N MET A 1 -7.02 12.30 -31.72
CA MET A 1 -6.04 11.89 -30.71
C MET A 1 -6.41 12.36 -29.31
N ALA A 2 -6.38 13.66 -28.97
CA ALA A 2 -6.71 14.14 -27.61
C ALA A 2 -8.11 13.72 -27.08
N TRP A 3 -9.11 13.69 -27.97
CA TRP A 3 -10.46 13.22 -27.63
C TRP A 3 -10.50 11.72 -27.26
N VAL A 4 -9.67 10.89 -27.91
CA VAL A 4 -9.59 9.45 -27.61
C VAL A 4 -9.00 9.24 -26.22
N ILE A 5 -7.94 9.99 -25.88
CA ILE A 5 -7.30 9.94 -24.56
C ILE A 5 -8.28 10.38 -23.46
N ALA A 6 -9.07 11.44 -23.71
CA ALA A 6 -10.07 11.91 -22.77
C ALA A 6 -11.19 10.88 -22.53
N VAL A 7 -11.72 10.26 -23.59
CA VAL A 7 -12.75 9.22 -23.48
C VAL A 7 -12.21 7.98 -22.76
N LEU A 8 -10.98 7.56 -23.07
CA LEU A 8 -10.33 6.44 -22.40
C LEU A 8 -10.11 6.72 -20.91
N GLY A 9 -9.64 7.92 -20.56
CA GLY A 9 -9.47 8.34 -19.17
C GLY A 9 -10.78 8.40 -18.39
N ALA A 10 -11.85 8.91 -19.01
CA ALA A 10 -13.18 8.92 -18.41
C ALA A 10 -13.74 7.50 -18.20
N ALA A 11 -13.54 6.61 -19.16
CA ALA A 11 -13.96 5.21 -19.05
C ALA A 11 -13.20 4.48 -17.93
N LEU A 12 -11.89 4.69 -17.79
CA LEU A 12 -11.07 4.16 -16.70
C LEU A 12 -11.52 4.68 -15.32
N ALA A 13 -11.77 5.99 -15.20
CA ALA A 13 -12.23 6.60 -13.96
C ALA A 13 -13.63 6.08 -13.55
N ALA A 14 -14.56 5.98 -14.50
CA ALA A 14 -15.88 5.43 -14.25
C ALA A 14 -15.81 3.94 -13.88
N GLY A 15 -14.99 3.15 -14.58
CA GLY A 15 -14.76 1.73 -14.27
C GLY A 15 -14.17 1.52 -12.88
N GLY A 16 -13.17 2.32 -12.48
CA GLY A 16 -12.60 2.29 -11.13
C GLY A 16 -13.63 2.66 -10.06
N GLY A 17 -14.47 3.67 -10.31
CA GLY A 17 -15.54 4.07 -9.39
C GLY A 17 -16.61 2.99 -9.20
N VAL A 18 -17.05 2.33 -10.29
CA VAL A 18 -18.01 1.21 -10.22
C VAL A 18 -17.42 0.01 -9.47
N SER A 19 -16.14 -0.29 -9.67
CA SER A 19 -15.44 -1.36 -8.94
C SER A 19 -15.38 -1.09 -7.43
N LEU A 20 -15.09 0.16 -7.02
CA LEU A 20 -15.11 0.54 -5.60
C LEU A 20 -16.50 0.42 -4.98
N TRP A 21 -17.53 0.81 -5.72
CA TRP A 21 -18.91 0.70 -5.26
C TRP A 21 -19.31 -0.77 -5.01
N ASN A 22 -19.01 -1.66 -5.95
CA ASN A 22 -19.29 -3.10 -5.78
C ASN A 22 -18.43 -3.73 -4.69
N GLY A 23 -17.13 -3.43 -4.63
CA GLY A 23 -16.23 -3.97 -3.62
C GLY A 23 -16.62 -3.61 -2.18
N SER A 24 -17.29 -2.47 -1.97
CA SER A 24 -17.73 -2.04 -0.63
C SER A 24 -18.75 -2.99 0.03
N GLY A 25 -19.51 -3.76 -0.77
CA GLY A 25 -20.43 -4.77 -0.26
C GLY A 25 -19.75 -6.08 0.19
N TYR A 26 -18.52 -6.32 -0.27
CA TYR A 26 -17.78 -7.58 -0.08
C TYR A 26 -16.67 -7.51 0.96
N ILE A 27 -16.63 -6.46 1.79
CA ILE A 27 -15.54 -6.19 2.77
C ILE A 27 -15.32 -7.33 3.79
N ARG A 28 -16.26 -8.28 3.93
CA ARG A 28 -16.13 -9.45 4.81
C ARG A 28 -15.51 -10.70 4.17
N LEU A 29 -15.21 -10.69 2.87
CA LEU A 29 -14.51 -11.79 2.19
C LEU A 29 -13.05 -11.39 1.94
N ASP A 30 -12.11 -12.32 2.09
CA ASP A 30 -10.67 -12.12 1.76
C ASP A 30 -10.43 -11.58 0.33
N TRP A 31 -11.43 -11.76 -0.54
CA TRP A 31 -11.41 -11.30 -1.92
C TRP A 31 -11.75 -9.81 -2.08
N GLY A 32 -12.39 -9.17 -1.10
CA GLY A 32 -12.78 -7.75 -1.16
C GLY A 32 -11.59 -6.78 -1.13
N GLN A 33 -10.46 -7.21 -0.51
CA GLN A 33 -9.22 -6.43 -0.48
C GLN A 33 -8.62 -6.27 -1.89
N ALA A 34 -8.60 -7.33 -2.71
CA ALA A 34 -8.03 -7.30 -4.04
C ALA A 34 -8.84 -6.40 -5.00
N GLU A 35 -10.17 -6.46 -4.92
CA GLU A 35 -11.06 -5.63 -5.75
C GLU A 35 -10.93 -4.13 -5.41
N THR A 36 -10.78 -3.81 -4.12
CA THR A 36 -10.58 -2.42 -3.67
C THR A 36 -9.23 -1.86 -4.15
N VAL A 37 -8.15 -2.64 -4.05
CA VAL A 37 -6.83 -2.25 -4.56
C VAL A 37 -6.87 -2.05 -6.08
N ALA A 38 -7.47 -2.99 -6.83
CA ALA A 38 -7.62 -2.84 -8.27
C ALA A 38 -8.45 -1.59 -8.65
N GLY A 39 -9.53 -1.34 -7.92
CA GLY A 39 -10.41 -0.18 -8.13
C GLY A 39 -9.69 1.15 -7.91
N THR A 40 -8.93 1.29 -6.81
CA THR A 40 -8.16 2.52 -6.54
C THR A 40 -7.04 2.76 -7.56
N VAL A 41 -6.34 1.72 -8.00
CA VAL A 41 -5.31 1.82 -9.04
C VAL A 41 -5.93 2.22 -10.38
N ALA A 42 -7.05 1.61 -10.78
CA ALA A 42 -7.75 1.98 -12.01
C ALA A 42 -8.28 3.43 -11.97
N LEU A 43 -8.84 3.85 -10.84
CA LEU A 43 -9.35 5.21 -10.64
C LEU A 43 -8.22 6.25 -10.73
N SER A 44 -7.11 6.03 -10.03
CA SER A 44 -5.95 6.94 -10.07
C SER A 44 -5.34 7.04 -11.49
N ALA A 45 -5.19 5.92 -12.19
CA ALA A 45 -4.76 5.90 -13.59
C ALA A 45 -5.72 6.68 -14.52
N GLY A 46 -7.03 6.55 -14.30
CA GLY A 46 -8.05 7.32 -15.03
C GLY A 46 -7.92 8.83 -14.80
N VAL A 47 -7.77 9.26 -13.54
CA VAL A 47 -7.60 10.69 -13.18
C VAL A 47 -6.34 11.28 -13.80
N VAL A 48 -5.22 10.57 -13.74
CA VAL A 48 -3.95 11.00 -14.36
C VAL A 48 -4.12 11.13 -15.88
N THR A 49 -4.78 10.18 -16.52
CA THR A 49 -5.05 10.21 -17.98
C THR A 49 -5.92 11.42 -18.37
N LEU A 50 -6.94 11.74 -17.58
CA LEU A 50 -7.77 12.93 -17.79
C LEU A 50 -6.99 14.24 -17.63
N ALA A 51 -6.12 14.32 -16.62
CA ALA A 51 -5.25 15.49 -16.41
C ALA A 51 -4.32 15.71 -17.62
N ILE A 52 -3.71 14.64 -18.15
CA ILE A 52 -2.87 14.72 -19.36
C ILE A 52 -3.70 15.19 -20.56
N ALA A 53 -4.90 14.65 -20.75
CA ALA A 53 -5.78 15.07 -21.84
C ALA A 53 -6.12 16.57 -21.74
N ALA A 54 -6.43 17.07 -20.54
CA ALA A 54 -6.71 18.48 -20.29
C ALA A 54 -5.52 19.39 -20.65
N VAL A 55 -4.30 18.98 -20.27
CA VAL A 55 -3.06 19.70 -20.65
C VAL A 55 -2.86 19.72 -22.16
N LEU A 56 -3.10 18.61 -22.86
CA LEU A 56 -2.99 18.57 -24.33
C LEU A 56 -4.05 19.47 -25.00
N PHE A 57 -5.25 19.56 -24.42
CA PHE A 57 -6.29 20.46 -24.92
C PHE A 57 -5.93 21.93 -24.74
N THR A 58 -5.42 22.33 -23.57
CA THR A 58 -4.96 23.70 -23.34
C THR A 58 -3.79 24.07 -24.23
N LEU A 59 -2.82 23.18 -24.42
CA LEU A 59 -1.71 23.38 -25.36
C LEU A 59 -2.20 23.53 -26.81
N ARG A 60 -3.14 22.70 -27.25
CA ARG A 60 -3.72 22.78 -28.60
C ARG A 60 -4.59 24.02 -28.77
N ASP A 61 -5.26 24.48 -27.72
CA ASP A 61 -6.01 25.74 -27.73
C ASP A 61 -5.07 26.94 -27.83
N LEU A 62 -4.00 26.97 -27.03
CA LEU A 62 -2.93 27.96 -27.13
C LEU A 62 -2.31 27.99 -28.53
N ALA A 63 -1.99 26.83 -29.10
CA ALA A 63 -1.44 26.72 -30.45
C ALA A 63 -2.41 27.18 -31.56
N ARG A 64 -3.73 27.07 -31.34
CA ARG A 64 -4.74 27.57 -32.28
C ARG A 64 -5.01 29.06 -32.12
N ARG A 65 -4.95 29.57 -30.89
CA ARG A 65 -5.12 30.99 -30.55
C ARG A 65 -3.90 31.82 -30.88
N GLN A 66 -2.73 31.21 -31.06
CA GLN A 66 -1.62 31.83 -31.74
C GLN A 66 -1.80 31.58 -33.25
N PRO A 67 -2.45 32.50 -34.01
CA PRO A 67 -2.06 32.62 -35.40
C PRO A 67 -0.55 32.84 -35.33
N LEU A 68 0.21 32.04 -36.08
CA LEU A 68 1.65 32.00 -36.05
C LEU A 68 2.23 33.38 -35.72
N ALA A 69 3.34 33.37 -35.00
CA ALA A 69 4.45 34.31 -35.15
C ALA A 69 4.90 34.52 -36.64
N ALA A 70 4.04 34.38 -37.65
CA ALA A 70 4.12 35.00 -38.96
C ALA A 70 4.11 36.55 -38.88
N ALA A 71 3.77 37.12 -37.72
CA ALA A 71 3.98 38.54 -37.39
C ALA A 71 5.02 38.77 -36.27
N SER A 72 5.77 37.74 -35.87
CA SER A 72 7.04 37.92 -35.15
C SER A 72 8.10 37.35 -36.10
N GLY A 73 8.50 38.08 -37.15
CA GLY A 73 9.13 39.37 -36.88
C GLY A 73 10.33 39.20 -35.93
N VAL A 74 10.89 37.99 -35.79
CA VAL A 74 12.33 37.85 -35.55
C VAL A 74 12.95 38.28 -36.86
N GLY A 75 13.05 39.60 -37.00
CA GLY A 75 13.87 40.24 -37.99
C GLY A 75 15.28 39.67 -37.84
N LEU A 76 15.57 38.68 -38.68
CA LEU A 76 16.77 38.69 -39.48
C LEU A 76 16.63 39.76 -40.58
N GLU A 77 15.99 40.90 -40.27
CA GLU A 77 16.17 42.12 -41.03
C GLU A 77 17.64 42.45 -40.81
N ALA A 78 18.35 42.39 -41.94
CA ALA A 78 19.77 42.51 -42.07
C ALA A 78 20.36 43.39 -40.96
N VAL A 79 21.37 42.85 -40.28
CA VAL A 79 22.44 43.68 -39.73
C VAL A 79 22.96 44.50 -40.91
N HIS A 80 22.34 45.65 -41.13
CA HIS A 80 22.87 46.71 -41.97
C HIS A 80 24.04 47.24 -41.17
N LEU A 81 25.20 46.65 -41.42
CA LEU A 81 26.47 47.08 -40.88
C LEU A 81 26.65 48.54 -41.33
N PRO A 82 26.59 49.53 -40.41
CA PRO A 82 27.00 50.88 -40.77
C PRO A 82 28.52 50.80 -40.92
N ASP A 83 28.98 50.85 -42.16
CA ASP A 83 30.38 51.13 -42.48
C ASP A 83 30.62 52.60 -42.16
N ASP A 84 30.87 52.92 -40.89
CA ASP A 84 31.53 54.17 -40.55
C ASP A 84 32.24 54.14 -39.19
N ALA A 85 33.49 54.60 -39.24
CA ALA A 85 34.45 54.59 -38.17
C ALA A 85 34.05 55.55 -37.03
N GLY A 86 34.03 55.04 -35.79
CA GLY A 86 33.93 55.88 -34.61
C GLY A 86 33.70 55.11 -33.32
N THR A 87 34.77 54.81 -32.58
CA THR A 87 34.75 54.61 -31.12
C THR A 87 34.15 55.89 -30.49
N PRO A 88 33.27 55.90 -29.45
CA PRO A 88 33.30 55.03 -28.25
C PRO A 88 31.94 54.65 -27.61
N ALA A 89 31.96 53.63 -26.74
CA ALA A 89 31.31 53.52 -25.41
C ALA A 89 30.80 52.09 -25.14
N PRO A 90 31.17 51.46 -24.01
CA PRO A 90 30.66 50.13 -23.66
C PRO A 90 29.16 50.20 -23.34
N PRO A 91 28.32 49.31 -23.90
CA PRO A 91 26.91 49.25 -23.54
C PRO A 91 26.80 48.76 -22.09
N ALA A 92 26.13 49.57 -21.27
CA ALA A 92 25.73 49.20 -19.93
C ALA A 92 25.01 47.84 -19.96
N ARG A 93 25.57 46.87 -19.24
CA ARG A 93 24.96 45.56 -19.00
C ARG A 93 23.61 45.79 -18.33
N ARG A 94 22.51 45.75 -19.10
CA ARG A 94 21.16 45.62 -18.54
C ARG A 94 21.09 44.26 -17.87
N SER A 95 21.19 44.26 -16.55
CA SER A 95 21.08 43.06 -15.74
C SER A 95 19.73 42.40 -15.97
N LEU A 96 19.77 41.12 -16.34
CA LEU A 96 18.62 40.24 -16.51
C LEU A 96 17.98 39.84 -15.16
N ALA A 97 18.30 40.57 -14.09
CA ALA A 97 17.79 40.33 -12.73
C ALA A 97 16.38 40.92 -12.50
N GLY A 98 15.92 41.84 -13.35
CA GLY A 98 14.64 42.53 -13.18
C GLY A 98 13.43 41.86 -13.85
N ARG A 99 13.61 40.80 -14.65
CA ARG A 99 12.52 40.20 -15.46
C ARG A 99 11.97 38.86 -14.96
N LEU A 100 12.41 38.39 -13.79
CA LEU A 100 11.83 37.21 -13.13
C LEU A 100 10.79 37.55 -12.06
N ALA A 101 10.46 38.83 -11.84
CA ALA A 101 9.60 39.27 -10.73
C ALA A 101 8.09 39.37 -11.08
N THR A 102 7.59 38.64 -12.07
CA THR A 102 6.13 38.59 -12.32
C THR A 102 5.67 37.25 -12.89
N VAL A 103 6.06 36.16 -12.23
CA VAL A 103 5.18 34.99 -12.15
C VAL A 103 4.42 35.15 -10.85
N GLY A 104 3.19 35.62 -10.96
CA GLY A 104 2.26 35.63 -9.84
C GLY A 104 2.06 34.20 -9.38
N LEU A 105 2.67 33.84 -8.26
CA LEU A 105 2.21 32.69 -7.49
C LEU A 105 0.75 32.96 -7.12
N PRO A 106 -0.19 32.03 -7.37
CA PRO A 106 -1.46 32.09 -6.69
C PRO A 106 -1.16 32.10 -5.20
N LYS A 107 -1.68 33.12 -4.53
CA LYS A 107 -1.74 33.26 -3.08
C LYS A 107 -2.20 31.92 -2.51
N ALA A 108 -1.28 31.18 -1.92
CA ALA A 108 -1.61 30.11 -1.01
C ALA A 108 -2.32 30.79 0.16
N GLU A 109 -3.65 30.79 0.07
CA GLU A 109 -4.50 31.05 1.20
C GLU A 109 -4.23 29.92 2.19
N THR A 110 -3.34 30.23 3.14
CA THR A 110 -3.23 29.51 4.41
C THR A 110 -4.60 29.60 5.07
N ALA A 111 -5.48 28.69 4.69
CA ALA A 111 -6.61 28.31 5.51
C ALA A 111 -6.00 27.71 6.78
N ALA A 112 -6.01 28.51 7.84
CA ALA A 112 -5.82 28.00 9.18
C ALA A 112 -6.81 26.85 9.41
N PRO A 113 -6.35 25.65 9.80
CA PRO A 113 -7.22 24.72 10.48
C PRO A 113 -7.27 25.14 11.96
N ASP A 114 -8.06 26.16 12.25
CA ASP A 114 -8.66 26.30 13.58
C ASP A 114 -9.88 25.38 13.62
N ALA A 115 -9.59 24.09 13.82
CA ALA A 115 -10.54 23.14 14.36
C ALA A 115 -9.73 22.21 15.26
N PRO A 116 -10.06 22.11 16.56
CA PRO A 116 -9.42 21.14 17.43
C PRO A 116 -9.68 19.77 16.83
N VAL A 117 -8.58 19.08 16.51
CA VAL A 117 -8.59 17.64 16.28
C VAL A 117 -9.14 17.03 17.55
N ALA A 118 -10.43 16.71 17.55
CA ALA A 118 -10.96 15.69 18.42
C ALA A 118 -10.18 14.44 18.05
N ALA A 119 -9.17 14.12 18.87
CA ALA A 119 -8.60 12.80 18.88
C ALA A 119 -9.78 11.84 19.02
N PRO A 120 -9.91 10.82 18.15
CA PRO A 120 -10.73 9.68 18.55
C PRO A 120 -10.10 9.17 19.85
N ASP A 121 -10.86 9.26 20.94
CA ASP A 121 -10.63 8.46 22.15
C ASP A 121 -10.57 7.01 21.67
N LEU A 122 -9.34 6.53 21.47
CA LEU A 122 -9.03 5.11 21.38
C LEU A 122 -8.97 4.56 22.81
N ASP A 123 -10.07 4.73 23.55
CA ASP A 123 -10.43 3.92 24.71
C ASP A 123 -11.30 2.76 24.22
N GLU A 124 -10.73 1.93 23.34
CA GLU A 124 -11.18 0.54 23.22
C GLU A 124 -10.27 -0.27 24.14
N PRO A 125 -10.78 -0.82 25.26
CA PRO A 125 -10.00 -1.73 26.09
C PRO A 125 -9.66 -2.95 25.24
N PHE A 126 -8.41 -2.99 24.77
CA PHE A 126 -7.76 -4.22 24.32
C PHE A 126 -7.94 -5.25 25.42
N THR A 127 -8.94 -6.10 25.24
CA THR A 127 -9.14 -7.26 26.09
C THR A 127 -8.23 -8.34 25.54
N ASP A 128 -6.92 -8.12 25.69
CA ASP A 128 -5.89 -9.16 25.55
C ASP A 128 -6.11 -10.14 26.70
N SER A 129 -7.11 -11.00 26.57
CA SER A 129 -7.22 -12.22 27.36
C SER A 129 -6.24 -13.23 26.80
N HIS A 130 -4.95 -12.90 26.84
CA HIS A 130 -3.92 -13.92 26.81
C HIS A 130 -4.07 -14.70 28.12
N PRO A 131 -4.36 -16.01 28.10
CA PRO A 131 -4.27 -16.80 29.32
C PRO A 131 -2.83 -16.65 29.81
N LEU A 132 -2.69 -16.07 31.00
CA LEU A 132 -1.45 -16.05 31.77
C LEU A 132 -0.88 -17.46 31.73
N HIS A 133 0.20 -17.64 30.98
CA HIS A 133 1.06 -18.78 31.18
C HIS A 133 1.56 -18.65 32.62
N ASP A 134 1.18 -19.57 33.49
CA ASP A 134 1.79 -19.70 34.81
C ASP A 134 3.31 -19.66 34.61
N PRO A 135 4.06 -18.78 35.32
CA PRO A 135 5.50 -18.83 35.27
C PRO A 135 5.94 -20.16 35.87
N THR A 136 6.32 -21.10 35.00
CA THR A 136 7.10 -22.27 35.36
C THR A 136 8.23 -21.84 36.30
N PRO A 137 8.38 -22.45 37.49
CA PRO A 137 9.43 -22.09 38.43
C PRO A 137 10.79 -22.05 37.73
N SER A 138 11.48 -20.91 37.81
CA SER A 138 12.83 -20.72 37.29
C SER A 138 13.72 -21.88 37.75
N ALA A 139 14.21 -22.66 36.79
CA ALA A 139 15.29 -23.60 37.04
C ALA A 139 16.50 -22.85 37.62
N PRO A 140 17.26 -23.45 38.56
CA PRO A 140 18.44 -22.83 39.16
C PRO A 140 19.44 -22.39 38.08
N PRO A 141 20.15 -21.26 38.26
CA PRO A 141 21.12 -20.77 37.28
C PRO A 141 22.21 -21.82 37.03
N GLU A 142 22.33 -22.19 35.76
CA GLU A 142 23.36 -23.09 35.25
C GLU A 142 24.76 -22.48 35.54
N PRO A 143 25.71 -23.23 36.12
CA PRO A 143 27.05 -22.70 36.39
C PRO A 143 27.75 -22.41 35.07
N LEU A 144 28.31 -21.20 34.93
CA LEU A 144 29.14 -20.84 33.77
C LEU A 144 30.23 -21.90 33.53
N PRO A 145 30.43 -22.36 32.28
CA PRO A 145 31.44 -23.36 31.97
C PRO A 145 32.86 -22.82 32.19
N ASP A 146 33.64 -23.52 33.01
CA ASP A 146 35.06 -23.28 33.21
C ASP A 146 35.81 -23.62 31.88
N PRO A 147 36.57 -22.66 31.28
CA PRO A 147 37.31 -22.88 30.04
C PRO A 147 38.41 -23.96 30.11
N ARG A 148 38.59 -24.62 31.27
CA ARG A 148 39.63 -25.64 31.50
C ARG A 148 39.13 -27.08 31.56
N ALA A 149 37.84 -27.35 31.29
CA ALA A 149 37.32 -28.71 31.17
C ALA A 149 37.75 -29.36 29.84
N ARG A 150 38.98 -29.87 29.89
CA ARG A 150 39.66 -30.75 28.95
C ARG A 150 38.75 -31.89 28.44
N ALA A 151 38.79 -32.13 27.13
CA ALA A 151 38.09 -33.22 26.44
C ALA A 151 38.22 -34.56 27.16
N VAL A 152 37.09 -35.08 27.65
CA VAL A 152 36.92 -36.49 28.01
C VAL A 152 36.18 -37.14 26.84
N PRO A 153 36.71 -38.22 26.21
CA PRO A 153 35.99 -38.95 25.18
C PRO A 153 34.69 -39.51 25.76
N GLU A 154 33.58 -39.00 25.26
CA GLU A 154 32.24 -39.39 25.65
C GLU A 154 31.95 -40.83 25.20
N ALA A 155 31.73 -41.73 26.16
CA ALA A 155 31.24 -43.07 25.88
C ALA A 155 29.88 -42.99 25.15
N PRO A 156 29.57 -43.90 24.21
CA PRO A 156 28.31 -43.85 23.45
C PRO A 156 27.12 -43.93 24.40
N ARG A 157 26.34 -42.85 24.51
CA ARG A 157 25.07 -42.85 25.24
C ARG A 157 24.08 -43.78 24.51
N PRO A 158 23.35 -44.65 25.23
CA PRO A 158 22.25 -45.42 24.64
C PRO A 158 21.23 -44.45 24.05
N ILE A 159 20.91 -44.62 22.77
CA ILE A 159 19.89 -43.82 22.07
C ILE A 159 18.55 -44.09 22.75
N ALA A 160 18.02 -43.11 23.47
CA ALA A 160 16.64 -43.16 23.95
C ALA A 160 15.71 -43.23 22.73
N PRO A 161 14.67 -44.08 22.75
CA PRO A 161 13.73 -44.19 21.63
C PRO A 161 13.13 -42.81 21.35
N MET A 162 13.24 -42.37 20.09
CA MET A 162 12.65 -41.11 19.60
C MET A 162 11.15 -41.13 19.90
N LEU A 163 10.70 -40.29 20.83
CA LEU A 163 9.27 -40.01 20.98
C LEU A 163 8.76 -39.39 19.66
N PRO A 164 7.55 -39.72 19.21
CA PRO A 164 6.94 -39.05 18.07
C PRO A 164 6.90 -37.54 18.35
N GLU A 165 7.40 -36.77 17.37
CA GLU A 165 7.44 -35.31 17.43
C GLU A 165 6.01 -34.78 17.61
N ALA A 166 5.81 -33.91 18.59
CA ALA A 166 4.48 -33.36 18.87
C ALA A 166 4.00 -32.56 17.65
N PRO A 167 2.74 -32.75 17.19
CA PRO A 167 2.21 -32.00 16.05
C PRO A 167 2.34 -30.49 16.26
N THR A 168 2.97 -29.83 15.29
CA THR A 168 3.15 -28.37 15.31
C THR A 168 1.95 -27.67 14.68
N VAL A 169 1.60 -26.49 15.21
CA VAL A 169 0.49 -25.69 14.67
C VAL A 169 0.94 -25.02 13.37
N VAL A 170 0.27 -25.34 12.27
CA VAL A 170 0.50 -24.75 10.93
C VAL A 170 -0.25 -23.44 10.79
N GLY A 171 -1.48 -23.36 11.30
CA GLY A 171 -2.30 -22.16 11.18
C GLY A 171 -3.52 -22.19 12.09
N ARG A 172 -4.04 -21.01 12.40
CA ARG A 172 -5.28 -20.80 13.14
C ARG A 172 -6.23 -19.99 12.27
N TYR A 173 -7.49 -20.39 12.21
CA TYR A 173 -8.52 -19.76 11.40
C TYR A 173 -9.78 -19.62 12.24
N GLU A 174 -10.50 -18.51 12.11
CA GLU A 174 -11.78 -18.31 12.77
C GLU A 174 -12.87 -18.13 11.71
N ALA A 175 -13.93 -18.92 11.80
CA ALA A 175 -15.06 -18.84 10.88
C ALA A 175 -16.36 -19.21 11.59
N ASN A 176 -17.44 -18.47 11.33
CA ASN A 176 -18.77 -18.73 11.89
C ASN A 176 -18.80 -18.86 13.43
N GLY A 177 -17.93 -18.15 14.14
CA GLY A 177 -17.82 -18.22 15.60
C GLY A 177 -17.09 -19.45 16.14
N ALA A 178 -16.50 -20.28 15.28
CA ALA A 178 -15.65 -21.40 15.66
C ALA A 178 -14.18 -21.11 15.36
N SER A 179 -13.29 -21.58 16.24
CA SER A 179 -11.82 -21.48 16.08
C SER A 179 -11.26 -22.81 15.59
N TYR A 180 -10.50 -22.78 14.49
CA TYR A 180 -9.93 -23.93 13.81
C TYR A 180 -8.41 -23.88 13.89
N VAL A 181 -7.78 -24.94 14.39
CA VAL A 181 -6.32 -25.08 14.45
C VAL A 181 -5.90 -26.21 13.52
N LEU A 182 -5.12 -25.88 12.49
CA LEU A 182 -4.53 -26.87 11.58
C LEU A 182 -3.15 -27.27 12.08
N PHE A 183 -2.91 -28.56 12.25
CA PHE A 183 -1.63 -29.13 12.65
C PHE A 183 -0.84 -29.66 11.45
N SER A 184 0.47 -29.83 11.63
CA SER A 184 1.40 -30.29 10.59
C SER A 184 1.19 -31.74 10.17
N ASP A 185 0.51 -32.52 11.00
CA ASP A 185 0.03 -33.88 10.68
C ASP A 185 -1.26 -33.89 9.83
N GLY A 186 -1.81 -32.72 9.51
CA GLY A 186 -3.08 -32.56 8.78
C GLY A 186 -4.32 -32.72 9.65
N THR A 187 -4.17 -32.93 10.97
CA THR A 187 -5.28 -32.92 11.91
C THR A 187 -5.78 -31.51 12.13
N ILE A 188 -7.07 -31.40 12.46
CA ILE A 188 -7.75 -30.12 12.67
C ILE A 188 -8.46 -30.18 14.00
N GLU A 189 -8.19 -29.24 14.91
CA GLU A 189 -8.99 -29.02 16.11
C GLU A 189 -9.96 -27.87 15.86
N VAL A 190 -11.21 -28.06 16.23
CA VAL A 190 -12.29 -27.07 16.10
C VAL A 190 -12.86 -26.81 17.47
N GLU A 191 -12.77 -25.59 17.94
CA GLU A 191 -13.40 -25.11 19.15
C GLU A 191 -14.71 -24.40 18.77
N THR A 192 -15.81 -24.95 19.25
CA THR A 192 -17.17 -24.42 19.05
C THR A 192 -17.83 -24.15 20.41
N ASP A 193 -18.99 -23.52 20.43
CA ASP A 193 -19.81 -23.38 21.66
C ASP A 193 -20.15 -24.73 22.31
N SER A 194 -20.13 -25.82 21.54
CA SER A 194 -20.39 -27.19 22.01
C SER A 194 -19.15 -27.87 22.60
N GLY A 195 -17.97 -27.26 22.48
CA GLY A 195 -16.68 -27.78 22.92
C GLY A 195 -15.67 -27.97 21.79
N THR A 196 -14.53 -28.58 22.14
CA THR A 196 -13.40 -28.84 21.24
C THR A 196 -13.53 -30.22 20.58
N HIS A 197 -13.50 -30.25 19.25
CA HIS A 197 -13.55 -31.46 18.43
C HIS A 197 -12.29 -31.60 17.58
N ARG A 198 -11.67 -32.78 17.56
CA ARG A 198 -10.50 -33.07 16.73
C ARG A 198 -10.84 -33.99 15.57
N PHE A 199 -10.45 -33.59 14.36
CA PHE A 199 -10.66 -34.33 13.13
C PHE A 199 -9.32 -34.78 12.54
N ALA A 200 -9.29 -36.00 12.02
CA ALA A 200 -8.09 -36.58 11.41
C ALA A 200 -7.69 -35.90 10.08
N SER A 201 -8.64 -35.24 9.42
CA SER A 201 -8.44 -34.56 8.15
C SER A 201 -9.57 -33.57 7.85
N MET A 202 -9.35 -32.71 6.85
CA MET A 202 -10.36 -31.80 6.32
C MET A 202 -11.60 -32.53 5.79
N ALA A 203 -11.43 -33.74 5.21
CA ALA A 203 -12.55 -34.55 4.74
C ALA A 203 -13.46 -34.98 5.91
N ALA A 204 -12.86 -35.42 7.02
CA ALA A 204 -13.62 -35.81 8.20
C ALA A 204 -14.38 -34.64 8.84
N LEU A 205 -13.79 -33.44 8.83
CA LEU A 205 -14.47 -32.21 9.26
C LEU A 205 -15.66 -31.89 8.34
N LYS A 206 -15.47 -31.96 7.01
CA LYS A 206 -16.54 -31.70 6.05
C LYS A 206 -17.71 -32.68 6.22
N ASP A 207 -17.40 -33.96 6.35
CA ASP A 207 -18.41 -35.00 6.57
C ASP A 207 -19.18 -34.78 7.88
N HIS A 208 -18.56 -34.16 8.89
CA HIS A 208 -19.21 -33.82 10.15
C HIS A 208 -20.19 -32.65 9.98
N ILE A 209 -19.77 -31.59 9.30
CA ILE A 209 -20.61 -30.41 9.02
C ILE A 209 -21.83 -30.82 8.17
N GLU A 210 -21.61 -31.61 7.11
CA GLU A 210 -22.72 -32.10 6.25
C GLU A 210 -23.75 -32.93 7.03
N ARG A 211 -23.32 -33.66 8.06
CA ARG A 211 -24.23 -34.42 8.93
C ARG A 211 -24.98 -33.54 9.92
N GLN A 212 -24.38 -32.44 10.38
CA GLN A 212 -25.03 -31.49 11.28
C GLN A 212 -26.07 -30.64 10.55
N ASP A 213 -25.80 -30.25 9.31
CA ASP A 213 -26.73 -29.45 8.48
C ASP A 213 -27.96 -30.25 8.02
N ALA A 214 -27.92 -31.58 8.11
CA ALA A 214 -29.00 -32.47 7.68
C ALA A 214 -30.09 -32.70 8.74
N VAL A 215 -29.96 -32.10 9.94
CA VAL A 215 -30.88 -32.24 11.09
C VAL A 215 -31.74 -30.99 11.23
#